data_AF-A0A8N1S4E8-F1
#
_entry.id   AF-A0A8N1S4E8-F1
#
_cell.length_a   1.000
_cell.length_b   1.000
_cell.length_c   1.000
_cell.angle_alpha   90.00
_cell.angle_beta   90.00
_cell.angle_gamma   90.00
#
_symmetry.space_group_name_H-M   'P 1'
#
loop_
_entity.id
_entity.type
_entity.pdbx_description
1 polymer ?
#
loop_
_entity_poly.entity_id
_entity_poly.type
_entity_poly.pdbx_seq_one_letter_code
_entity_poly.pdbx_strand_id
1 'polypeptide(L)'
;MHTGYYIELPQEIMLKRAVINVQSTDNACFAWSVAALHSAERHTNRESSYPHYTTVLNLQDITFPMTFNQIKKFEHLNDFSINIYGIKGKEILPIHLTTKKMKKYANLLYMQDSRNDNVRHFAYIKNLSRLVSSQLSKKEHKKYFCDRCLHYFNSSDKLESHTVDCQRMNDCAIRLPNEDNKWLEFKNHCNKEQLPFIVYANLECILRRMEPERENTSYTYQQQGI
;
A
#
# COMPACT_ATOMS: atom_id res chain seq x y z
N MET A 1 3.86 12.37 32.98
CA MET A 1 4.99 12.39 32.03
C MET A 1 4.75 11.28 31.02
N HIS A 2 4.59 11.65 29.73
CA HIS A 2 4.06 10.74 28.70
C HIS A 2 5.07 9.63 28.37
N THR A 3 4.70 8.41 28.75
CA THR A 3 5.33 7.14 28.41
C THR A 3 5.16 6.84 26.92
N GLY A 4 6.20 6.36 26.25
CA GLY A 4 6.20 6.05 24.82
C GLY A 4 5.02 5.20 24.37
N TYR A 5 4.60 5.44 23.14
CA TYR A 5 3.33 4.96 22.63
C TYR A 5 3.45 3.56 22.04
N TYR A 6 3.61 2.57 22.91
CA TYR A 6 3.44 1.17 22.51
C TYR A 6 1.98 0.93 22.11
N ILE A 7 1.76 0.60 20.84
CA ILE A 7 0.46 0.14 20.35
C ILE A 7 0.48 -1.39 20.28
N GLU A 8 -0.52 -2.03 20.89
CA GLU A 8 -0.74 -3.46 20.72
C GLU A 8 -1.19 -3.78 19.29
N LEU A 9 -0.57 -4.81 18.69
CA LEU A 9 -0.98 -5.30 17.39
C LEU A 9 -2.41 -5.87 17.48
N PRO A 10 -3.28 -5.65 16.47
CA PRO A 10 -4.55 -6.35 16.40
C PRO A 10 -4.36 -7.86 16.48
N GLN A 11 -5.25 -8.57 17.19
CA GLN A 11 -5.13 -10.00 17.43
C GLN A 11 -4.95 -10.81 16.13
N GLU A 12 -5.68 -10.44 15.08
CA GLU A 12 -5.59 -11.07 13.75
C GLU A 12 -4.16 -10.99 13.15
N ILE A 13 -3.41 -9.93 13.46
CA ILE A 13 -2.02 -9.74 13.00
C ILE A 13 -1.04 -10.48 13.93
N MET A 14 -1.28 -10.43 15.25
CA MET A 14 -0.45 -11.15 16.23
C MET A 14 -0.43 -12.65 15.97
N LEU A 15 -1.60 -13.25 15.72
CA LEU A 15 -1.75 -14.69 15.48
C LEU A 15 -0.96 -15.16 14.26
N LYS A 16 -0.76 -14.28 13.27
CA LYS A 16 0.04 -14.59 12.08
C LYS A 16 1.53 -14.71 12.39
N ARG A 17 2.03 -14.21 13.53
CA ARG A 17 3.47 -14.23 13.89
C ARG A 17 4.38 -13.74 12.74
N ALA A 18 3.89 -12.79 11.95
CA ALA A 18 4.53 -12.27 10.74
C ALA A 18 5.13 -10.87 10.95
N VAL A 19 4.83 -10.25 12.10
CA VAL A 19 5.21 -8.89 12.47
C VAL A 19 5.96 -8.96 13.80
N ILE A 20 7.04 -8.20 13.90
CA ILE A 20 7.77 -7.92 15.13
C ILE A 20 7.39 -6.53 15.58
N ASN A 21 6.78 -6.44 16.76
CA ASN A 21 6.45 -5.18 17.41
C ASN A 21 7.39 -5.00 18.60
N VAL A 22 8.43 -4.17 18.42
CA VAL A 22 9.39 -3.85 19.49
C VAL A 22 8.70 -2.89 20.46
N GLN A 23 8.66 -3.29 21.73
CA GLN A 23 8.08 -2.53 22.82
C GLN A 23 9.07 -1.46 23.26
N SER A 24 8.84 -0.21 22.83
CA SER A 24 9.65 0.92 23.26
C SER A 24 8.92 1.91 24.15
N THR A 25 9.69 2.57 25.02
CA THR A 25 9.19 3.66 25.89
C THR A 25 9.44 5.05 25.31
N ASP A 26 10.05 5.11 24.12
CA ASP A 26 10.27 6.32 23.33
C ASP A 26 9.23 6.48 22.20
N ASN A 27 9.39 7.54 21.40
CA ASN A 27 8.59 7.77 20.18
C ASN A 27 9.33 7.32 18.90
N ALA A 28 10.30 6.39 19.02
CA ALA A 28 11.20 5.98 17.95
C ALA A 28 10.84 4.60 17.36
N CYS A 29 9.56 4.22 17.39
CA CYS A 29 9.07 2.92 16.89
C CYS A 29 9.48 2.61 15.45
N PHE A 30 9.61 3.63 14.59
CA PHE A 30 10.16 3.47 13.24
C PHE A 30 11.61 2.98 13.26
N ALA A 31 12.48 3.62 14.05
CA ALA A 31 13.88 3.27 14.12
C ALA A 31 14.08 1.89 14.76
N TRP A 32 13.32 1.58 15.81
CA TRP A 32 13.28 0.23 16.40
C TRP A 32 12.80 -0.83 15.40
N SER A 33 11.81 -0.51 14.57
CA SER A 33 11.34 -1.43 13.52
C SER A 33 12.41 -1.70 12.47
N VAL A 34 13.21 -0.69 12.08
CA VAL A 34 14.33 -0.91 11.16
C VAL A 34 15.47 -1.66 11.85
N ALA A 35 15.79 -1.35 13.11
CA ALA A 35 16.79 -2.07 13.90
C ALA A 35 16.43 -3.56 14.09
N ALA A 36 15.14 -3.89 14.14
CA ALA A 36 14.65 -5.26 14.21
C ALA A 36 14.99 -6.13 12.98
N LEU A 37 15.51 -5.53 11.90
CA LEU A 37 16.10 -6.27 10.77
C LEU A 37 17.31 -7.12 11.20
N HIS A 38 18.05 -6.68 12.23
CA HIS A 38 19.12 -7.44 12.89
C HIS A 38 18.51 -8.55 13.76
N SER A 39 17.83 -9.49 13.08
CA SER A 39 16.92 -10.49 13.64
C SER A 39 17.44 -11.11 14.95
N ALA A 40 16.69 -10.94 16.03
CA ALA A 40 16.90 -11.65 17.27
C ALA A 40 16.17 -13.00 17.23
N GLU A 41 16.77 -14.06 17.77
CA GLU A 41 16.15 -15.39 17.81
C GLU A 41 15.08 -15.52 18.90
N ARG A 42 15.25 -14.80 20.01
CA ARG A 42 14.39 -14.87 21.21
C ARG A 42 13.96 -13.49 21.65
N HIS A 43 12.81 -13.41 22.31
CA HIS A 43 12.27 -12.18 22.89
C HIS A 43 12.24 -10.99 21.92
N THR A 44 11.86 -11.25 20.67
CA THR A 44 11.89 -10.28 19.56
C THR A 44 11.10 -8.99 19.83
N ASN A 45 10.24 -8.96 20.83
CA ASN A 45 9.49 -7.77 21.23
C ASN A 45 10.27 -6.84 22.17
N ARG A 46 11.43 -7.23 22.71
CA ARG A 46 12.20 -6.40 23.66
C ARG A 46 13.27 -5.58 22.95
N GLU A 47 13.36 -4.27 23.28
CA GLU A 47 14.43 -3.39 22.81
C GLU A 47 15.83 -3.98 23.02
N SER A 48 16.07 -4.56 24.20
CA SER A 48 17.35 -5.15 24.58
C SER A 48 17.80 -6.35 23.74
N SER A 49 16.92 -6.86 22.86
CA SER A 49 17.26 -7.92 21.91
C SER A 49 17.95 -7.38 20.66
N TYR A 50 18.03 -6.06 20.50
CA TYR A 50 18.57 -5.40 19.32
C TYR A 50 19.65 -4.39 19.70
N PRO A 51 20.61 -4.10 18.82
CA PRO A 51 21.47 -2.93 19.00
C PRO A 51 20.59 -1.68 19.07
N HIS A 52 20.99 -0.73 19.91
CA HIS A 52 20.28 0.53 20.02
C HIS A 52 20.27 1.21 18.64
N TYR A 53 19.11 1.68 18.18
CA TYR A 53 18.94 2.11 16.79
C TYR A 53 19.90 3.24 16.37
N THR A 54 20.33 4.10 17.30
CA THR A 54 21.31 5.17 17.05
C THR A 54 22.71 4.66 16.70
N THR A 55 23.03 3.41 17.03
CA THR A 55 24.33 2.80 16.73
C THR A 55 24.39 2.19 15.33
N VAL A 56 23.23 1.89 14.73
CA VAL A 56 23.11 1.20 13.45
C VAL A 56 22.45 2.04 12.34
N LEU A 57 21.77 3.14 12.70
CA LEU A 57 21.09 4.03 11.76
C LEU A 57 21.68 5.44 11.81
N ASN A 58 21.86 6.04 10.63
CA ASN A 58 22.09 7.46 10.49
C ASN A 58 20.75 8.20 10.59
N LEU A 59 20.57 8.94 11.68
CA LEU A 59 19.37 9.73 11.99
C LEU A 59 19.62 11.24 11.95
N GLN A 60 20.66 11.68 11.25
CA GLN A 60 20.97 13.09 11.09
C GLN A 60 19.75 13.83 10.51
N ASP A 61 19.33 14.88 11.20
CA ASP A 61 18.19 15.72 10.82
C ASP A 61 16.88 14.94 10.59
N ILE A 62 16.71 13.81 11.28
CA ILE A 62 15.44 13.08 11.40
C ILE A 62 14.83 13.43 12.76
N THR A 63 13.57 13.85 12.75
CA THR A 63 12.81 14.12 13.99
C THR A 63 11.80 13.02 14.26
N PHE A 64 11.68 12.66 15.53
CA PHE A 64 10.65 11.74 16.01
C PHE A 64 9.43 12.51 16.55
N PRO A 65 8.21 11.98 16.36
CA PRO A 65 7.87 10.73 15.67
C PRO A 65 8.08 10.82 14.15
N MET A 66 8.50 9.71 13.54
CA MET A 66 8.81 9.64 12.10
C MET A 66 7.57 9.96 11.26
N THR A 67 7.74 10.78 10.21
CA THR A 67 6.68 11.16 9.28
C THR A 67 6.99 10.67 7.87
N PHE A 68 5.96 10.47 7.03
CA PHE A 68 6.15 9.96 5.66
C PHE A 68 7.07 10.85 4.80
N ASN A 69 7.03 12.16 5.02
CA ASN A 69 7.87 13.13 4.30
C ASN A 69 9.36 12.95 4.59
N GLN A 70 9.73 12.38 5.75
CA GLN A 70 11.12 12.14 6.15
C GLN A 70 11.66 10.79 5.65
N ILE A 71 10.81 9.89 5.14
CA ILE A 71 11.24 8.54 4.73
C ILE A 71 12.27 8.60 3.61
N LYS A 72 12.01 9.38 2.55
CA LYS A 72 12.95 9.50 1.42
C LYS A 72 14.33 9.99 1.87
N LYS A 73 14.36 10.91 2.83
CA LYS A 73 15.59 11.40 3.45
C LYS A 73 16.31 10.30 4.22
N PHE A 74 15.58 9.54 5.03
CA PHE A 74 16.12 8.40 5.77
C PHE A 74 16.68 7.32 4.83
N GLU A 75 15.94 6.95 3.78
CA GLU A 75 16.36 5.99 2.76
C GLU A 75 17.71 6.41 2.14
N HIS A 76 17.84 7.69 1.78
CA HIS A 76 19.07 8.24 1.23
C HIS A 76 20.24 8.24 2.23
N LEU A 77 20.00 8.66 3.48
CA LEU A 77 21.03 8.73 4.53
C LEU A 77 21.60 7.36 4.91
N ASN A 78 20.84 6.29 4.72
CA ASN A 78 21.18 4.94 5.18
C ASN A 78 21.48 3.95 4.04
N ASP A 79 21.41 4.38 2.77
CA ASP A 79 21.50 3.49 1.60
C ASP A 79 20.52 2.31 1.72
N PHE A 80 19.25 2.64 2.01
CA PHE A 80 18.24 1.70 2.48
C PHE A 80 16.89 1.93 1.79
N SER A 81 16.14 0.85 1.55
CA SER A 81 14.78 0.96 0.97
C SER A 81 13.68 0.55 1.93
N ILE A 82 12.56 1.26 1.94
CA ILE A 82 11.43 0.97 2.83
C ILE A 82 10.15 0.84 2.04
N ASN A 83 9.43 -0.25 2.26
CA ASN A 83 8.02 -0.34 1.94
C ASN A 83 7.21 -0.26 3.23
N ILE A 84 6.08 0.42 3.17
CA ILE A 84 5.16 0.57 4.29
C ILE A 84 3.79 0.08 3.84
N TYR A 85 3.20 -0.78 4.66
CA TYR A 85 1.87 -1.32 4.46
C TYR A 85 0.95 -0.84 5.59
N GLY A 86 -0.28 -0.49 5.26
CA GLY A 86 -1.32 -0.13 6.21
C GLY A 86 -2.37 -1.22 6.34
N ILE A 87 -3.16 -1.14 7.41
CA ILE A 87 -4.35 -1.99 7.62
C ILE A 87 -5.59 -1.18 7.24
N LYS A 88 -6.41 -1.70 6.32
CA LYS A 88 -7.73 -1.16 5.99
C LYS A 88 -8.77 -2.26 6.18
N GLY A 89 -9.57 -2.16 7.24
CA GLY A 89 -10.45 -3.25 7.66
C GLY A 89 -9.62 -4.49 8.02
N LYS A 90 -9.77 -5.58 7.26
CA LYS A 90 -9.01 -6.83 7.44
C LYS A 90 -7.88 -7.02 6.43
N GLU A 91 -7.64 -6.02 5.59
CA GLU A 91 -6.69 -6.11 4.49
C GLU A 91 -5.44 -5.28 4.71
N ILE A 92 -4.32 -5.84 4.29
CA ILE A 92 -3.02 -5.21 4.21
C ILE A 92 -2.86 -4.63 2.81
N LEU A 93 -2.51 -3.35 2.77
CA LEU A 93 -2.37 -2.57 1.54
C LEU A 93 -1.05 -1.80 1.56
N PRO A 94 -0.33 -1.67 0.43
CA PRO A 94 0.81 -0.77 0.34
C PRO A 94 0.32 0.67 0.50
N ILE A 95 1.03 1.45 1.33
CA ILE A 95 0.76 2.90 1.53
C ILE A 95 1.97 3.76 1.18
N HIS A 96 3.17 3.18 1.20
CA HIS A 96 4.38 3.79 0.67
C HIS A 96 5.25 2.68 0.09
N LEU A 97 5.71 2.84 -1.15
CA LEU A 97 6.59 1.89 -1.80
C LEU A 97 7.84 2.61 -2.25
N THR A 98 8.98 1.99 -2.00
CA THR A 98 10.25 2.45 -2.53
C THR A 98 10.27 2.29 -4.06
N THR A 99 10.86 3.25 -4.76
CA THR A 99 10.98 3.19 -6.22
C THR A 99 11.96 2.10 -6.64
N LYS A 100 13.06 1.96 -5.90
CA LYS A 100 14.14 1.01 -6.20
C LYS A 100 14.44 0.18 -4.97
N LYS A 101 14.25 -1.14 -5.06
CA LYS A 101 14.60 -2.07 -3.99
C LYS A 101 16.11 -2.22 -3.90
N MET A 102 16.69 -1.78 -2.79
CA MET A 102 18.12 -1.88 -2.49
C MET A 102 18.45 -3.21 -1.79
N LYS A 103 19.74 -3.51 -1.67
CA LYS A 103 20.23 -4.71 -0.97
C LYS A 103 19.76 -4.73 0.49
N LYS A 104 19.81 -3.57 1.15
CA LYS A 104 19.22 -3.37 2.47
C LYS A 104 17.82 -2.81 2.28
N TYR A 105 16.81 -3.56 2.71
CA TYR A 105 15.42 -3.10 2.65
C TYR A 105 14.60 -3.66 3.81
N ALA A 106 13.53 -2.97 4.18
CA ALA A 106 12.56 -3.44 5.16
C ALA A 106 11.13 -3.19 4.68
N ASN A 107 10.25 -4.12 5.07
CA ASN A 107 8.81 -3.98 4.96
C ASN A 107 8.30 -3.62 6.36
N LEU A 108 7.63 -2.48 6.50
CA LEU A 108 7.07 -1.99 7.75
C LEU A 108 5.54 -2.01 7.71
N LEU A 109 4.92 -2.29 8.85
CA LEU A 109 3.49 -2.17 9.07
C LEU A 109 3.23 -0.86 9.77
N TYR A 110 2.38 -0.02 9.19
CA TYR A 110 1.89 1.21 9.76
C TYR A 110 0.48 1.01 10.31
N MET A 111 0.26 1.49 11.54
CA MET A 111 -1.00 1.35 12.25
C MET A 111 -1.30 2.62 13.03
N GLN A 112 -2.57 2.79 13.36
CA GLN A 112 -3.10 3.88 14.16
C GLN A 112 -3.79 3.28 15.40
N ASP A 113 -3.66 3.90 16.57
CA ASP A 113 -4.35 3.41 17.78
C ASP A 113 -5.85 3.64 17.61
N SER A 114 -6.67 2.59 17.78
CA SER A 114 -8.12 2.69 17.72
C SER A 114 -8.73 3.58 18.82
N ARG A 115 -7.97 3.86 19.89
CA ARG A 115 -8.37 4.72 21.01
C ARG A 115 -7.90 6.16 20.84
N ASN A 116 -6.92 6.40 19.97
CA ASN A 116 -6.35 7.73 19.75
C ASN A 116 -5.79 7.87 18.33
N ASP A 117 -6.56 8.54 17.48
CA ASP A 117 -6.21 8.80 16.08
C ASP A 117 -4.91 9.61 15.92
N ASN A 118 -4.45 10.32 16.94
CA ASN A 118 -3.20 11.08 16.83
C ASN A 118 -1.95 10.20 16.94
N VAL A 119 -2.13 8.93 17.24
CA VAL A 119 -1.02 8.02 17.52
C VAL A 119 -0.84 7.09 16.35
N ARG A 120 0.40 7.12 15.85
CA ARG A 120 0.85 6.33 14.71
C ARG A 120 2.00 5.46 15.16
N HIS A 121 1.99 4.22 14.69
CA HIS A 121 3.00 3.23 15.06
C HIS A 121 3.51 2.47 13.86
N PHE A 122 4.80 2.14 13.91
CA PHE A 122 5.47 1.29 12.94
C PHE A 122 5.89 -0.01 13.62
N ALA A 123 5.72 -1.12 12.91
CA ALA A 123 6.21 -2.43 13.31
C ALA A 123 6.91 -3.12 12.13
N TYR A 124 7.85 -4.02 12.40
CA TYR A 124 8.62 -4.68 11.36
C TYR A 124 7.88 -5.91 10.79
N ILE A 125 7.70 -6.00 9.48
CA ILE A 125 7.13 -7.17 8.81
C ILE A 125 8.26 -8.13 8.44
N LYS A 126 8.50 -9.12 9.30
CA LYS A 126 9.50 -10.18 9.04
C LYS A 126 9.09 -11.17 7.96
N ASN A 127 7.79 -11.34 7.72
CA ASN A 127 7.31 -12.26 6.69
C ASN A 127 6.02 -11.74 6.03
N LEU A 128 6.17 -11.01 4.93
CA LEU A 128 5.04 -10.43 4.21
C LEU A 128 4.08 -11.50 3.69
N SER A 129 4.62 -12.58 3.11
CA SER A 129 3.79 -13.67 2.55
C SER A 129 2.86 -14.29 3.59
N ARG A 130 3.36 -14.51 4.81
CA ARG A 130 2.56 -15.00 5.95
C ARG A 130 1.54 -13.98 6.45
N LEU A 131 1.87 -12.68 6.35
CA LEU A 131 0.97 -11.60 6.75
C LEU A 131 -0.25 -11.51 5.82
N VAL A 132 -0.05 -11.64 4.51
CA VAL A 132 -1.09 -11.41 3.50
C VAL A 132 -1.80 -12.68 3.01
N SER A 133 -1.23 -13.86 3.20
CA SER A 133 -1.79 -15.13 2.69
C SER A 133 -3.21 -15.41 3.20
N SER A 134 -3.51 -15.03 4.43
CA SER A 134 -4.83 -15.23 5.05
C SER A 134 -5.94 -14.42 4.39
N GLN A 135 -5.61 -13.40 3.60
CA GLN A 135 -6.60 -12.57 2.88
C GLN A 135 -7.19 -13.28 1.67
N LEU A 136 -6.53 -14.32 1.15
CA LEU A 136 -6.86 -14.88 -0.15
C LEU A 136 -7.63 -16.20 -0.06
N SER A 137 -7.13 -17.19 0.70
CA SER A 137 -7.87 -18.45 0.90
C SER A 137 -7.28 -19.29 2.03
N LYS A 138 -8.07 -20.22 2.55
CA LYS A 138 -7.68 -21.23 3.56
C LYS A 138 -6.81 -22.37 3.01
N LYS A 139 -6.44 -22.35 1.72
CA LYS A 139 -5.68 -23.45 1.09
C LYS A 139 -4.20 -23.39 1.48
N GLU A 140 -3.60 -24.55 1.76
CA GLU A 140 -2.29 -24.70 2.42
C GLU A 140 -1.07 -24.56 1.50
N HIS A 141 -1.24 -24.29 0.21
CA HIS A 141 -0.09 -24.18 -0.70
C HIS A 141 0.69 -22.88 -0.47
N LYS A 142 2.03 -22.98 -0.53
CA LYS A 142 2.94 -21.83 -0.43
C LYS A 142 2.68 -20.87 -1.59
N LYS A 143 2.38 -19.62 -1.24
CA LYS A 143 2.17 -18.51 -2.17
C LYS A 143 3.35 -17.55 -2.08
N TYR A 144 3.80 -17.07 -3.23
CA TYR A 144 4.90 -16.12 -3.39
C TYR A 144 4.32 -14.76 -3.74
N PHE A 145 4.53 -13.76 -2.90
CA PHE A 145 3.92 -12.44 -3.08
C PHE A 145 4.92 -11.43 -3.64
N CYS A 146 4.46 -10.61 -4.58
CA CYS A 146 5.17 -9.42 -5.00
C CYS A 146 5.06 -8.34 -3.93
N ASP A 147 6.19 -7.83 -3.44
CA ASP A 147 6.21 -6.79 -2.41
C ASP A 147 5.52 -5.49 -2.88
N ARG A 148 5.52 -5.18 -4.19
CA ARG A 148 4.93 -3.94 -4.71
C ARG A 148 3.41 -4.03 -4.89
N CYS A 149 2.95 -4.97 -5.71
CA CYS A 149 1.53 -5.07 -6.09
C CYS A 149 0.72 -6.03 -5.21
N LEU A 150 1.37 -6.79 -4.32
CA LEU A 150 0.77 -7.86 -3.50
C LEU A 150 0.08 -8.96 -4.33
N HIS A 151 0.33 -9.05 -5.64
CA HIS A 151 -0.08 -10.19 -6.44
C HIS A 151 0.71 -11.44 -6.01
N TYR A 152 0.06 -12.60 -6.09
CA TYR A 152 0.64 -13.85 -5.65
C TYR A 152 0.85 -14.82 -6.80
N PHE A 153 1.90 -15.63 -6.68
CA PHE A 153 2.30 -16.64 -7.63
C PHE A 153 2.48 -17.97 -6.90
N ASN A 154 2.34 -19.08 -7.64
CA ASN A 154 2.51 -20.42 -7.09
C ASN A 154 3.98 -20.90 -7.12
N SER A 155 4.89 -20.10 -7.69
CA SER A 155 6.31 -20.42 -7.85
C SER A 155 7.16 -19.16 -7.77
N SER A 156 8.39 -19.29 -7.26
CA SER A 156 9.36 -18.19 -7.17
C SER A 156 9.72 -17.62 -8.54
N ASP A 157 9.94 -18.47 -9.54
CA ASP A 157 10.40 -18.06 -10.89
C ASP A 157 9.39 -17.12 -11.58
N LYS A 158 8.09 -17.41 -11.43
CA LYS A 158 7.00 -16.55 -11.92
C LYS A 158 6.98 -15.19 -11.22
N LEU A 159 7.27 -15.16 -9.93
CA LEU A 159 7.39 -13.91 -9.18
C LEU A 159 8.60 -13.10 -9.66
N GLU A 160 9.75 -13.74 -9.90
CA GLU A 160 10.93 -13.04 -10.43
C GLU A 160 10.66 -12.44 -11.81
N SER A 161 10.05 -13.20 -12.71
CA SER A 161 9.66 -12.71 -14.04
C SER A 161 8.71 -11.51 -13.92
N HIS A 162 7.70 -11.60 -13.05
CA HIS A 162 6.78 -10.49 -12.79
C HIS A 162 7.47 -9.26 -12.19
N THR A 163 8.48 -9.44 -11.32
CA THR A 163 9.10 -8.34 -10.59
C THR A 163 9.81 -7.37 -11.54
N VAL A 164 10.38 -7.87 -12.65
CA VAL A 164 11.03 -7.05 -13.68
C VAL A 164 10.03 -6.06 -14.30
N ASP A 165 8.84 -6.53 -14.66
CA ASP A 165 7.81 -5.71 -15.29
C ASP A 165 7.08 -4.83 -14.25
N CYS A 166 6.80 -5.38 -13.07
CA CYS A 166 6.13 -4.67 -11.99
C CYS A 166 6.96 -3.48 -11.47
N GLN A 167 8.29 -3.52 -11.60
CA GLN A 167 9.15 -2.39 -11.29
C GLN A 167 8.97 -1.22 -12.26
N ARG A 168 8.71 -1.51 -13.53
CA ARG A 168 8.61 -0.53 -14.62
C ARG A 168 7.22 0.09 -14.77
N MET A 169 6.17 -0.66 -14.42
CA MET A 169 4.80 -0.31 -14.83
C MET A 169 3.88 0.17 -13.70
N ASN A 170 4.14 -0.19 -12.44
CA ASN A 170 3.15 -0.02 -11.37
C ASN A 170 3.56 1.02 -10.33
N ASP A 171 2.80 2.12 -10.31
CA ASP A 171 2.69 3.02 -9.15
C ASP A 171 1.56 2.57 -8.20
N CYS A 172 0.62 1.71 -8.66
CA CYS A 172 -0.54 1.26 -7.89
C CYS A 172 -0.79 -0.26 -8.01
N ALA A 173 -1.39 -0.87 -6.97
CA ALA A 173 -1.82 -2.27 -7.02
C ALA A 173 -3.14 -2.41 -7.79
N ILE A 174 -3.13 -3.12 -8.93
CA ILE A 174 -4.34 -3.42 -9.70
C ILE A 174 -5.12 -4.54 -9.00
N ARG A 175 -6.36 -4.24 -8.59
CA ARG A 175 -7.31 -5.23 -8.09
C ARG A 175 -8.45 -5.41 -9.08
N LEU A 176 -8.57 -6.62 -9.61
CA LEU A 176 -9.69 -6.98 -10.47
C LEU A 176 -10.93 -7.29 -9.62
N PRO A 177 -12.13 -6.86 -10.05
CA PRO A 177 -13.40 -7.30 -9.49
C PRO A 177 -13.48 -8.83 -9.42
N ASN A 178 -14.05 -9.36 -8.34
CA ASN A 178 -14.49 -10.75 -8.27
C ASN A 178 -16.03 -10.81 -8.41
N GLU A 179 -16.59 -12.02 -8.46
CA GLU A 179 -18.05 -12.25 -8.54
C GLU A 179 -18.84 -11.43 -7.50
N ASP A 180 -18.29 -11.33 -6.27
CA ASP A 180 -18.92 -10.62 -5.15
C ASP A 180 -18.83 -9.08 -5.27
N ASN A 181 -17.83 -8.54 -5.99
CA ASN A 181 -17.59 -7.10 -6.17
C ASN A 181 -17.56 -6.71 -7.64
N LYS A 182 -18.48 -7.28 -8.45
CA LYS A 182 -18.52 -7.06 -9.90
C LYS A 182 -18.78 -5.60 -10.31
N TRP A 183 -19.39 -4.81 -9.42
CA TRP A 183 -19.70 -3.41 -9.67
C TRP A 183 -18.66 -2.52 -9.02
N LEU A 184 -17.95 -1.75 -9.84
CA LEU A 184 -16.99 -0.74 -9.38
C LEU A 184 -17.68 0.62 -9.32
N GLU A 185 -17.58 1.27 -8.16
CA GLU A 185 -18.09 2.62 -7.93
C GLU A 185 -16.94 3.55 -7.52
N PHE A 186 -16.90 4.74 -8.11
CA PHE A 186 -15.98 5.78 -7.67
C PHE A 186 -16.48 6.36 -6.34
N LYS A 187 -15.76 6.09 -5.26
CA LYS A 187 -16.12 6.61 -3.92
C LYS A 187 -15.33 7.85 -3.52
N ASN A 188 -14.12 8.03 -4.04
CA ASN A 188 -13.22 9.09 -3.63
C ASN A 188 -12.76 9.94 -4.82
N HIS A 189 -13.63 10.86 -5.25
CA HIS A 189 -13.41 11.71 -6.42
C HIS A 189 -12.18 12.62 -6.30
N CYS A 190 -11.73 12.91 -5.07
CA CYS A 190 -10.56 13.72 -4.78
C CYS A 190 -9.23 13.01 -5.11
N ASN A 191 -9.24 11.67 -5.23
CA ASN A 191 -8.06 10.86 -5.49
C ASN A 191 -7.90 10.47 -6.97
N LYS A 192 -8.60 11.16 -7.88
CA LYS A 192 -8.44 10.93 -9.32
C LYS A 192 -7.05 11.42 -9.74
N GLU A 193 -6.31 10.59 -10.46
CA GLU A 193 -5.11 11.05 -11.16
C GLU A 193 -5.52 12.10 -12.21
N GLN A 194 -4.82 13.23 -12.22
CA GLN A 194 -4.96 14.19 -13.31
C GLN A 194 -4.38 13.57 -14.57
N LEU A 195 -5.25 13.32 -15.55
CA LEU A 195 -4.82 12.92 -16.88
C LEU A 195 -4.10 14.11 -17.54
N PRO A 196 -2.95 13.90 -18.20
CA PRO A 196 -2.15 14.98 -18.78
C PRO A 196 -2.90 15.79 -19.84
N PHE A 197 -3.91 15.19 -20.47
CA PHE A 197 -4.90 15.87 -21.30
C PHE A 197 -6.19 15.06 -21.34
N ILE A 198 -7.32 15.73 -21.56
CA ILE A 198 -8.64 15.11 -21.73
C ILE A 198 -9.17 15.54 -23.10
N VAL A 199 -9.49 14.57 -23.96
CA VAL A 199 -10.12 14.82 -25.25
C VAL A 199 -11.60 14.55 -25.13
N TYR A 200 -12.42 15.61 -25.21
CA TYR A 200 -13.86 15.48 -25.39
C TYR A 200 -14.15 15.50 -26.88
N ALA A 201 -14.53 14.36 -27.44
CA ALA A 201 -15.06 14.29 -28.80
C ALA A 201 -16.58 14.27 -28.74
N ASN A 202 -17.21 15.33 -29.25
CA ASN A 202 -18.65 15.31 -29.54
C ASN A 202 -18.82 14.61 -30.90
N LEU A 203 -19.39 13.41 -30.89
CA LEU A 203 -19.74 12.71 -32.14
C LEU A 203 -21.13 13.18 -32.57
N GLU A 204 -21.20 14.40 -33.10
CA GLU A 204 -22.38 14.81 -33.85
C GLU A 204 -22.37 14.07 -35.18
N CYS A 205 -23.17 13.02 -35.26
CA CYS A 205 -23.40 12.32 -36.51
C CYS A 205 -24.25 13.24 -37.39
N ILE A 206 -23.72 13.68 -38.53
CA ILE A 206 -24.52 14.32 -39.57
C ILE A 206 -25.50 13.25 -40.08
N LEU A 207 -26.76 13.34 -39.66
CA LEU A 207 -27.83 12.51 -40.21
C LEU A 207 -27.96 12.84 -41.70
N ARG A 208 -27.77 11.83 -42.57
CA ARG A 208 -28.09 11.98 -43.99
C ARG A 208 -29.57 12.35 -44.08
N ARG A 209 -29.89 13.38 -44.90
CA ARG A 209 -31.28 13.65 -45.27
C ARG A 209 -31.87 12.36 -45.84
N MET A 210 -32.95 11.88 -45.21
CA MET A 210 -33.80 10.89 -45.84
C MET A 210 -34.41 11.57 -47.07
N GLU A 211 -34.22 10.96 -48.24
CA GLU A 211 -35.05 11.28 -49.40
C GLU A 211 -36.51 11.13 -48.95
N PRO A 212 -37.39 12.08 -49.26
CA PRO A 212 -38.79 11.96 -48.87
C PRO A 212 -39.38 10.74 -49.58
N GLU A 213 -39.63 9.67 -48.82
CA GLU A 213 -40.59 8.67 -49.25
C GLU A 213 -41.93 9.38 -49.43
N ARG A 214 -42.53 9.18 -50.60
CA ARG A 214 -43.78 9.81 -50.97
C ARG A 214 -44.86 9.40 -49.98
N GLU A 215 -45.42 10.44 -49.36
CA GLU A 215 -46.74 10.57 -48.76
C GLU A 215 -46.97 10.01 -47.34
N ASN A 216 -47.33 10.97 -46.48
CA ASN A 216 -48.09 10.89 -45.23
C ASN A 216 -47.35 10.46 -43.96
N THR A 217 -46.69 11.43 -43.33
CA THR A 217 -47.06 11.89 -41.97
C THR A 217 -46.32 13.19 -41.63
N SER A 218 -47.08 14.24 -41.31
CA SER A 218 -46.53 15.52 -40.86
C SER A 218 -46.04 15.41 -39.42
N TYR A 219 -44.74 15.59 -39.19
CA TYR A 219 -44.23 15.88 -37.85
C TYR A 219 -43.56 17.26 -37.87
N THR A 220 -44.22 18.24 -37.27
CA THR A 220 -43.65 19.56 -37.00
C THR A 220 -42.65 19.46 -35.85
N TYR A 221 -41.37 19.67 -36.15
CA TYR A 221 -40.34 19.95 -35.14
C TYR A 221 -40.36 21.45 -34.84
N GLN A 222 -40.69 21.83 -33.60
CA GLN A 222 -40.38 23.14 -33.06
C GLN A 222 -38.91 23.14 -32.62
N GLN A 223 -38.07 23.93 -33.29
CA GLN A 223 -36.80 24.37 -32.74
C GLN A 223 -37.08 25.48 -31.73
N GLN A 224 -36.76 25.25 -30.46
CA GLN A 224 -36.43 26.33 -29.53
C GLN A 224 -34.92 26.31 -29.33
N GLY A 225 -34.26 27.35 -29.83
CA GLY A 225 -32.86 27.63 -29.59
C GLY A 225 -32.66 28.37 -28.27
N ILE A 226 -31.53 28.02 -27.63
CA ILE A 226 -30.75 28.69 -26.57
C ILE A 226 -31.54 29.18 -25.36
#